data_AF-A0A937WIC7-F1
#
_entry.id   AF-A0A937WIC7-F1
#
_cell.length_a   1.000
_cell.length_b   1.000
_cell.length_c   1.000
_cell.angle_alpha   90.00
_cell.angle_beta   90.00
_cell.angle_gamma   90.00
#
_symmetry.space_group_name_H-M   'P 1'
#
loop_
_entity.id
_entity.type
_entity.pdbx_description
1 polymer ?
#
loop_
_entity_poly.entity_id
_entity_poly.type
_entity_poly.pdbx_seq_one_letter_code
_entity_poly.pdbx_strand_id
1 'polypeptide(L)'
;MHHVSPMSQNFNLEIESKETTMMEFGKYIYCIIDADKKVNFGLLGIGEDKPQVTTVNYKDIAAVVSTAPIKKYRVSRENSITHEHVVEKVMEYYTVLPVRFGTVAKDEQLIQVLLEKRYLEFKKTLAEMKRKVELGVKVIWREEVIFEEILSENEEIRTIRDEIMKSSLPPDQTHWQRARVGEMVEAAMTRKREEEAGEVLRRLQPYCVDYRENRVLLDRMILNASFLVDESQEADFDQQVEALDKEQEHRLIIKYVGPVAPHNFVDIVINISELGLE
;
A
#
# COMPACT_ATOMS: atom_id res chain seq x y z
N MET A 1 -68.14 51.54 4.59
CA MET A 1 -67.60 50.52 5.49
C MET A 1 -66.49 49.79 4.75
N HIS A 2 -65.31 49.80 5.35
CA HIS A 2 -64.07 49.21 4.84
C HIS A 2 -64.17 47.70 4.70
N HIS A 3 -63.65 47.14 3.61
CA HIS A 3 -62.83 45.92 3.68
C HIS A 3 -61.81 45.92 2.54
N VAL A 4 -60.54 45.86 2.94
CA VAL A 4 -59.34 45.71 2.11
C VAL A 4 -58.75 44.33 2.41
N SER A 5 -58.03 43.79 1.41
CA SER A 5 -56.96 42.76 1.42
C SER A 5 -57.31 41.35 0.89
N PRO A 6 -56.32 40.59 0.35
CA PRO A 6 -55.03 41.02 -0.24
C PRO A 6 -54.61 40.26 -1.52
N MET A 7 -53.56 40.82 -2.14
CA MET A 7 -52.56 40.26 -3.06
C MET A 7 -52.51 38.72 -3.22
N SER A 8 -52.61 38.27 -4.47
CA SER A 8 -52.06 36.99 -4.92
C SER A 8 -50.72 37.25 -5.62
N GLN A 9 -49.62 36.86 -4.98
CA GLN A 9 -48.28 36.91 -5.55
C GLN A 9 -48.14 35.88 -6.66
N ASN A 10 -47.68 36.33 -7.84
CA ASN A 10 -47.21 35.49 -8.92
C ASN A 10 -45.94 34.75 -8.49
N PHE A 11 -46.04 33.43 -8.32
CA PHE A 11 -44.88 32.55 -8.26
C PHE A 11 -44.52 32.11 -9.68
N ASN A 12 -43.54 32.77 -10.27
CA ASN A 12 -42.78 32.24 -11.40
C ASN A 12 -42.01 31.01 -10.90
N LEU A 13 -42.38 29.82 -11.35
CA LEU A 13 -41.48 28.67 -11.30
C LEU A 13 -40.48 28.81 -12.44
N GLU A 14 -39.28 29.29 -12.10
CA GLU A 14 -38.09 29.07 -12.92
C GLU A 14 -37.82 27.56 -12.97
N ILE A 15 -37.88 27.01 -14.17
CA ILE A 15 -37.43 25.65 -14.46
C ILE A 15 -35.90 25.71 -14.44
N GLU A 16 -35.29 25.40 -13.29
CA GLU A 16 -33.87 25.08 -13.22
C GLU A 16 -33.62 23.80 -14.02
N SER A 17 -33.05 23.98 -15.22
CA SER A 17 -32.45 22.92 -16.01
C SER A 17 -31.28 22.31 -15.22
N LYS A 18 -31.52 21.16 -14.58
CA LYS A 18 -30.44 20.30 -14.10
C LYS A 18 -29.63 19.82 -15.30
N GLU A 19 -28.45 20.39 -15.50
CA GLU A 19 -27.39 19.78 -16.29
C GLU A 19 -27.10 18.40 -15.70
N THR A 20 -27.66 17.36 -16.32
CA THR A 20 -27.20 16.00 -16.08
C THR A 20 -25.88 15.88 -16.81
N THR A 21 -24.77 16.17 -16.12
CA THR A 21 -23.44 15.86 -16.63
C THR A 21 -23.43 14.36 -16.95
N MET A 22 -23.40 14.00 -18.23
CA MET A 22 -23.24 12.60 -18.64
C MET A 22 -21.92 12.11 -18.03
N MET A 23 -22.01 11.13 -17.12
CA MET A 23 -20.81 10.49 -16.60
C MET A 23 -20.18 9.69 -17.73
N GLU A 24 -19.00 10.09 -18.19
CA GLU A 24 -18.20 9.24 -19.07
C GLU A 24 -17.73 8.01 -18.29
N PHE A 25 -17.84 6.84 -18.90
CA PHE A 25 -17.40 5.56 -18.34
C PHE A 25 -16.19 5.05 -19.09
N GLY A 26 -15.24 4.51 -18.35
CA GLY A 26 -14.05 3.85 -18.87
C GLY A 26 -13.88 2.46 -18.27
N LYS A 27 -12.66 1.96 -18.37
CA LYS A 27 -12.25 0.65 -17.88
C LYS A 27 -11.23 0.82 -16.77
N TYR A 28 -11.64 0.50 -15.54
CA TYR A 28 -10.75 0.42 -14.41
C TYR A 28 -9.88 -0.83 -14.55
N ILE A 29 -8.57 -0.70 -14.44
CA ILE A 29 -7.59 -1.80 -14.58
C ILE A 29 -7.12 -2.22 -13.18
N TYR A 30 -7.19 -3.52 -12.88
CA TYR A 30 -6.78 -4.09 -11.60
C TYR A 30 -5.39 -4.73 -11.66
N CYS A 31 -5.17 -5.57 -12.66
CA CYS A 31 -3.90 -6.27 -12.87
C CYS A 31 -3.78 -6.78 -14.31
N ILE A 32 -2.60 -7.27 -14.66
CA ILE A 32 -2.32 -7.98 -15.92
C ILE A 32 -2.01 -9.44 -15.59
N ILE A 33 -2.52 -10.37 -16.40
CA ILE A 33 -2.40 -11.83 -16.21
C ILE A 33 -1.97 -12.55 -17.48
N ASP A 34 -1.46 -13.78 -17.33
CA ASP A 34 -1.22 -14.72 -18.43
C ASP A 34 -2.54 -15.47 -18.76
N ALA A 35 -3.27 -14.99 -19.77
CA ALA A 35 -4.57 -15.54 -20.17
C ALA A 35 -4.83 -15.36 -21.68
N ASP A 36 -5.06 -16.49 -22.36
CA ASP A 36 -5.35 -16.58 -23.80
C ASP A 36 -6.85 -16.48 -24.15
N LYS A 37 -7.71 -16.55 -23.14
CA LYS A 37 -9.17 -16.53 -23.27
C LYS A 37 -9.78 -15.44 -22.43
N LYS A 38 -10.98 -15.01 -22.84
CA LYS A 38 -11.80 -14.11 -22.01
C LYS A 38 -12.24 -14.82 -20.74
N VAL A 39 -12.02 -14.17 -19.61
CA VAL A 39 -12.41 -14.65 -18.28
C VAL A 39 -13.37 -13.66 -17.63
N ASN A 40 -14.27 -14.18 -16.81
CA ASN A 40 -15.20 -13.41 -16.00
C ASN A 40 -15.02 -13.81 -14.54
N PHE A 41 -14.65 -12.85 -13.70
CA PHE A 41 -14.43 -13.04 -12.27
C PHE A 41 -15.66 -12.67 -11.42
N GLY A 42 -16.76 -12.26 -12.05
CA GLY A 42 -18.04 -11.98 -11.39
C GLY A 42 -18.19 -10.52 -10.96
N LEU A 43 -19.18 -10.27 -10.10
CA LEU A 43 -19.59 -8.94 -9.64
C LEU A 43 -18.74 -8.48 -8.44
N LEU A 44 -17.49 -8.11 -8.72
CA LEU A 44 -16.48 -7.77 -7.71
C LEU A 44 -15.93 -6.35 -7.86
N GLY A 45 -16.24 -5.66 -8.95
CA GLY A 45 -15.57 -4.41 -9.29
C GLY A 45 -15.89 -3.25 -8.36
N ILE A 46 -15.10 -2.18 -8.46
CA ILE A 46 -15.25 -0.96 -7.68
C ILE A 46 -16.50 -0.18 -8.13
N GLY A 47 -17.40 0.07 -7.19
CA GLY A 47 -18.65 0.81 -7.40
C GLY A 47 -19.81 0.20 -6.61
N GLU A 48 -20.87 0.97 -6.38
CA GLU A 48 -22.05 0.52 -5.60
C GLU A 48 -22.71 -0.72 -6.23
N ASP A 49 -22.77 -0.78 -7.57
CA ASP A 49 -23.37 -1.90 -8.31
C ASP A 49 -22.44 -3.12 -8.47
N LYS A 50 -21.22 -3.07 -7.88
CA LYS A 50 -20.17 -4.09 -8.04
C LYS A 50 -20.03 -4.58 -9.48
N PRO A 51 -19.58 -3.70 -10.41
CA PRO A 51 -19.54 -4.01 -11.83
C PRO A 51 -18.79 -5.31 -12.11
N GLN A 52 -19.19 -5.99 -13.17
CA GLN A 52 -18.58 -7.24 -13.59
C GLN A 52 -17.10 -7.05 -13.90
N VAL A 53 -16.27 -7.93 -13.36
CA VAL A 53 -14.83 -7.98 -13.62
C VAL A 53 -14.56 -9.00 -14.72
N THR A 54 -14.01 -8.53 -15.83
CA THR A 54 -13.73 -9.33 -17.03
C THR A 54 -12.34 -9.04 -17.56
N THR A 55 -11.93 -9.68 -18.66
CA THR A 55 -10.63 -9.44 -19.28
C THR A 55 -10.70 -8.76 -20.65
N VAL A 56 -9.72 -7.90 -20.92
CA VAL A 56 -9.36 -7.44 -22.27
C VAL A 56 -8.06 -8.15 -22.66
N ASN A 57 -8.11 -9.01 -23.68
CA ASN A 57 -7.00 -9.89 -24.04
C ASN A 57 -6.18 -9.33 -25.22
N TYR A 58 -4.89 -9.63 -25.21
CA TYR A 58 -3.99 -9.52 -26.34
C TYR A 58 -3.07 -10.74 -26.37
N LYS A 59 -3.22 -11.59 -27.40
CA LYS A 59 -2.54 -12.90 -27.49
C LYS A 59 -2.80 -13.73 -26.23
N ASP A 60 -1.74 -14.09 -25.50
CA ASP A 60 -1.76 -14.89 -24.28
C ASP A 60 -1.67 -14.04 -23.00
N ILE A 61 -1.79 -12.71 -23.06
CA ILE A 61 -1.94 -11.86 -21.87
C ILE A 61 -3.29 -11.16 -21.84
N ALA A 62 -3.72 -10.75 -20.65
CA ALA A 62 -4.94 -9.99 -20.49
C ALA A 62 -4.86 -8.97 -19.36
N ALA A 63 -5.53 -7.83 -19.54
CA ALA A 63 -5.82 -6.88 -18.48
C ALA A 63 -7.14 -7.27 -17.81
N VAL A 64 -7.16 -7.36 -16.49
CA VAL A 64 -8.37 -7.54 -15.69
C VAL A 64 -9.00 -6.19 -15.44
N VAL A 65 -10.26 -6.04 -15.83
CA VAL A 65 -10.95 -4.75 -15.86
C VAL A 65 -12.41 -4.83 -15.39
N SER A 66 -12.94 -3.69 -14.96
CA SER A 66 -14.39 -3.49 -14.81
C SER A 66 -14.78 -2.13 -15.39
N THR A 67 -16.06 -1.99 -15.78
CA THR A 67 -16.59 -0.68 -16.16
C THR A 67 -16.63 0.23 -14.95
N ALA A 68 -16.15 1.47 -15.08
CA ALA A 68 -16.12 2.42 -13.98
C ALA A 68 -16.15 3.86 -14.51
N PRO A 69 -16.76 4.84 -13.80
CA PRO A 69 -16.75 6.24 -14.22
C PRO A 69 -15.33 6.78 -14.44
N ILE A 70 -15.11 7.58 -15.48
CA ILE A 70 -13.87 8.33 -15.71
C ILE A 70 -13.87 9.53 -14.78
N LYS A 71 -13.46 9.29 -13.53
CA LYS A 71 -13.29 10.32 -12.50
C LYS A 71 -11.97 10.11 -11.79
N LYS A 72 -11.45 11.17 -11.15
CA LYS A 72 -10.41 10.99 -10.14
C LYS A 72 -11.01 10.22 -8.98
N TYR A 73 -10.67 8.94 -8.86
CA TYR A 73 -11.05 8.13 -7.71
C TYR A 73 -10.37 8.73 -6.50
N ARG A 74 -11.17 9.27 -5.56
CA ARG A 74 -10.65 9.51 -4.22
C ARG A 74 -10.20 8.15 -3.69
N VAL A 75 -8.98 8.11 -3.15
CA VAL A 75 -8.50 6.97 -2.37
C VAL A 75 -9.37 6.89 -1.12
N SER A 76 -10.51 6.22 -1.23
CA SER A 76 -11.29 5.78 -0.08
C SER A 76 -10.77 4.42 0.34
N ARG A 77 -10.74 4.18 1.65
CA ARG A 77 -10.33 2.89 2.20
C ARG A 77 -11.12 1.74 1.58
N GLU A 78 -12.41 1.95 1.36
CA GLU A 78 -13.31 0.99 0.73
C GLU A 78 -12.87 0.64 -0.70
N ASN A 79 -12.60 1.62 -1.56
CA ASN A 79 -12.20 1.35 -2.94
C ASN A 79 -10.85 0.63 -3.01
N SER A 80 -9.89 0.99 -2.15
CA SER A 80 -8.59 0.32 -2.10
C SER A 80 -8.71 -1.13 -1.63
N ILE A 81 -9.58 -1.42 -0.65
CA ILE A 81 -9.86 -2.79 -0.22
C ILE A 81 -10.52 -3.59 -1.36
N THR A 82 -11.50 -3.02 -2.05
CA THR A 82 -12.16 -3.69 -3.17
C THR A 82 -11.19 -3.95 -4.33
N HIS A 83 -10.31 -2.99 -4.64
CA HIS A 83 -9.23 -3.20 -5.62
C HIS A 83 -8.39 -4.43 -5.24
N GLU A 84 -7.89 -4.46 -4.01
CA GLU A 84 -7.03 -5.53 -3.53
C GLU A 84 -7.76 -6.88 -3.57
N HIS A 85 -9.01 -6.92 -3.11
CA HIS A 85 -9.83 -8.12 -3.13
C HIS A 85 -10.00 -8.70 -4.56
N VAL A 86 -10.17 -7.83 -5.57
CA VAL A 86 -10.23 -8.29 -6.97
C VAL A 86 -8.90 -8.90 -7.39
N VAL A 87 -7.78 -8.26 -7.06
CA VAL A 87 -6.45 -8.76 -7.41
C VAL A 87 -6.16 -10.09 -6.73
N GLU A 88 -6.43 -10.22 -5.43
CA GLU A 88 -6.31 -11.46 -4.65
C GLU A 88 -7.18 -12.57 -5.26
N LYS A 89 -8.42 -12.26 -5.66
CA LYS A 89 -9.32 -13.24 -6.26
C LYS A 89 -8.80 -13.78 -7.60
N VAL A 90 -8.16 -12.93 -8.39
CA VAL A 90 -7.52 -13.33 -9.65
C VAL A 90 -6.26 -14.15 -9.38
N MET A 91 -5.49 -13.77 -8.35
CA MET A 91 -4.25 -14.42 -7.95
C MET A 91 -4.45 -15.89 -7.55
N GLU A 92 -5.63 -16.26 -7.06
CA GLU A 92 -6.01 -17.67 -6.80
C GLU A 92 -5.82 -18.59 -8.03
N TYR A 93 -5.88 -18.05 -9.26
CA TYR A 93 -5.86 -18.83 -10.50
C TYR A 93 -4.74 -18.44 -11.46
N TYR A 94 -4.21 -17.23 -11.34
CA TYR A 94 -3.27 -16.64 -12.30
C TYR A 94 -2.10 -15.96 -11.59
N THR A 95 -0.94 -15.94 -12.25
CA THR A 95 0.11 -14.98 -11.89
C THR A 95 -0.36 -13.58 -12.27
N VAL A 96 -0.33 -12.66 -11.31
CA VAL A 96 -0.82 -11.29 -11.46
C VAL A 96 0.34 -10.30 -11.46
N LEU A 97 0.28 -9.33 -12.35
CA LEU A 97 1.04 -8.09 -12.25
C LEU A 97 0.08 -7.00 -11.78
N PRO A 98 0.06 -6.67 -10.48
CA PRO A 98 -0.83 -5.64 -9.98
C PRO A 98 -0.50 -4.29 -10.61
N VAL A 99 -1.53 -3.50 -10.93
CA VAL A 99 -1.34 -2.12 -11.40
C VAL A 99 -1.71 -1.16 -10.28
N ARG A 100 -1.21 0.08 -10.36
CA ARG A 100 -1.50 1.09 -9.34
C ARG A 100 -3.00 1.34 -9.22
N PHE A 101 -3.46 1.46 -7.98
CA PHE A 101 -4.84 1.84 -7.68
C PHE A 101 -5.25 3.11 -8.44
N GLY A 102 -6.45 3.09 -9.03
CA GLY A 102 -7.02 4.24 -9.74
C GLY A 102 -6.63 4.33 -11.21
N THR A 103 -6.02 3.29 -11.77
CA THR A 103 -5.71 3.22 -13.20
C THR A 103 -6.99 2.99 -14.02
N VAL A 104 -7.38 3.96 -14.84
CA VAL A 104 -8.61 3.90 -15.66
C VAL A 104 -8.32 4.30 -17.10
N ALA A 105 -8.55 3.39 -18.04
CA ALA A 105 -8.49 3.66 -19.48
C ALA A 105 -9.84 4.16 -20.01
N LYS A 106 -9.79 4.96 -21.07
CA LYS A 106 -10.99 5.48 -21.74
C LYS A 106 -11.86 4.37 -22.32
N ASP A 107 -11.23 3.37 -22.93
CA ASP A 107 -11.92 2.26 -23.60
C ASP A 107 -11.05 0.98 -23.66
N GLU A 108 -11.60 -0.10 -24.23
CA GLU A 108 -10.88 -1.37 -24.39
C GLU A 108 -9.80 -1.29 -25.47
N GLN A 109 -9.96 -0.44 -26.48
CA GLN A 109 -9.00 -0.27 -27.56
C GLN A 109 -7.66 0.25 -27.02
N LEU A 110 -7.69 1.22 -26.12
CA LEU A 110 -6.50 1.77 -25.49
C LEU A 110 -5.76 0.72 -24.64
N ILE A 111 -6.51 -0.14 -23.95
CA ILE A 111 -5.94 -1.27 -23.21
C ILE A 111 -5.29 -2.27 -24.14
N GLN A 112 -5.92 -2.57 -25.29
CA GLN A 112 -5.34 -3.48 -26.27
C GLN A 112 -4.02 -2.94 -26.84
N VAL A 113 -3.96 -1.64 -27.15
CA VAL A 113 -2.73 -0.96 -27.61
C VAL A 113 -1.64 -0.99 -26.52
N LEU A 114 -2.01 -0.78 -25.25
CA LEU A 114 -1.08 -0.88 -24.12
C LEU A 114 -0.47 -2.29 -24.03
N LEU A 115 -1.33 -3.32 -24.04
CA LEU A 115 -0.90 -4.72 -23.97
C LEU A 115 -0.03 -5.10 -25.18
N GLU A 116 -0.35 -4.60 -26.36
CA GLU A 116 0.45 -4.80 -27.56
C GLU A 116 1.85 -4.18 -27.46
N LYS A 117 1.93 -2.89 -27.13
CA LYS A 117 3.20 -2.14 -27.08
C LYS A 117 4.15 -2.68 -26.03
N ARG A 118 3.63 -3.16 -24.89
CA ARG A 118 4.41 -3.66 -23.74
C ARG A 118 4.34 -5.18 -23.58
N TYR A 119 3.91 -5.90 -24.62
CA TYR A 119 3.68 -7.34 -24.57
C TYR A 119 4.88 -8.13 -24.02
N LEU A 120 6.07 -7.89 -24.57
CA LEU A 120 7.28 -8.62 -24.18
C LEU A 120 7.70 -8.30 -22.74
N GLU A 121 7.52 -7.05 -22.31
CA GLU A 121 7.78 -6.61 -20.95
C GLU A 121 6.86 -7.33 -19.97
N PHE A 122 5.54 -7.29 -20.20
CA PHE A 122 4.57 -7.96 -19.33
C PHE A 122 4.76 -9.48 -19.30
N LYS A 123 5.01 -10.13 -20.45
CA LYS A 123 5.31 -11.58 -20.47
C LYS A 123 6.56 -11.92 -19.66
N LYS A 124 7.61 -11.11 -19.77
CA LYS A 124 8.85 -11.32 -19.00
C LYS A 124 8.57 -11.20 -17.50
N THR A 125 7.91 -10.12 -17.07
CA THR A 125 7.62 -9.89 -15.65
C THR A 125 6.65 -10.93 -15.10
N LEU A 126 5.64 -11.37 -15.87
CA LEU A 126 4.76 -12.49 -15.48
C LEU A 126 5.58 -13.77 -15.24
N ALA A 127 6.55 -14.07 -16.10
CA ALA A 127 7.42 -15.23 -15.91
C ALA A 127 8.30 -15.10 -14.66
N GLU A 128 8.82 -13.90 -14.38
CA GLU A 128 9.59 -13.60 -13.17
C GLU A 128 8.74 -13.74 -11.90
N MET A 129 7.47 -13.32 -11.92
CA MET A 129 6.56 -13.38 -10.76
C MET A 129 5.86 -14.74 -10.59
N LYS A 130 6.02 -15.66 -11.54
CA LYS A 130 5.35 -16.96 -11.51
C LYS A 130 5.67 -17.73 -10.22
N ARG A 131 4.61 -18.24 -9.57
CA ARG A 131 4.63 -18.99 -8.30
C ARG A 131 5.32 -18.25 -7.15
N LYS A 132 5.20 -16.91 -7.15
CA LYS A 132 5.75 -16.07 -6.10
C LYS A 132 4.65 -15.22 -5.51
N VAL A 133 4.73 -15.03 -4.21
CA VAL A 133 3.84 -14.20 -3.42
C VAL A 133 4.65 -13.14 -2.72
N GLU A 134 4.01 -12.02 -2.39
CA GLU A 134 4.60 -11.01 -1.53
C GLU A 134 4.15 -11.20 -0.08
N LEU A 135 5.12 -11.14 0.82
CA LEU A 135 4.96 -11.23 2.26
C LEU A 135 5.56 -9.98 2.92
N GLY A 136 4.76 -9.27 3.71
CA GLY A 136 5.17 -8.05 4.41
C GLY A 136 5.51 -8.32 5.86
N VAL A 137 6.69 -7.88 6.30
CA VAL A 137 7.13 -7.93 7.70
C VAL A 137 7.39 -6.52 8.20
N LYS A 138 6.77 -6.17 9.33
CA LYS A 138 7.06 -4.94 10.07
C LYS A 138 7.50 -5.30 11.48
N VAL A 139 8.59 -4.70 11.92
CA VAL A 139 9.16 -4.94 13.25
C VAL A 139 9.17 -3.62 14.00
N ILE A 140 8.65 -3.59 15.22
CA ILE A 140 8.47 -2.38 16.01
C ILE A 140 8.95 -2.63 17.44
N TRP A 141 9.74 -1.72 18.01
CA TRP A 141 10.07 -1.78 19.43
C TRP A 141 8.85 -1.50 20.32
N ARG A 142 8.76 -2.25 21.42
CA ARG A 142 7.87 -1.89 22.54
C ARG A 142 8.37 -0.64 23.24
N GLU A 143 7.45 0.23 23.61
CA GLU A 143 7.77 1.57 24.11
C GLU A 143 8.53 1.50 25.41
N GLU A 144 8.04 0.62 26.28
CA GLU A 144 8.48 0.47 27.66
C GLU A 144 9.92 -0.06 27.73
N VAL A 145 10.35 -0.79 26.70
CA VAL A 145 11.61 -1.54 26.71
C VAL A 145 12.73 -0.77 26.04
N ILE A 146 12.46 -0.12 24.90
CA ILE A 146 13.52 0.49 24.10
C ILE A 146 14.22 1.64 24.81
N PHE A 147 13.48 2.46 25.57
CA PHE A 147 14.10 3.57 26.31
C PHE A 147 15.01 3.06 27.42
N GLU A 148 14.62 1.99 28.12
CA GLU A 148 15.46 1.37 29.14
C GLU A 148 16.73 0.76 28.53
N GLU A 149 16.61 0.10 27.38
CA GLU A 149 17.75 -0.45 26.64
C GLU A 149 18.73 0.65 26.23
N ILE A 150 18.25 1.73 25.61
CA ILE A 150 19.09 2.85 25.19
C ILE A 150 19.84 3.44 26.39
N LEU A 151 19.18 3.62 27.54
CA LEU A 151 19.82 4.13 28.76
C LEU A 151 20.81 3.13 29.36
N SER A 152 20.56 1.83 29.24
CA SER A 152 21.45 0.79 29.74
C SER A 152 22.73 0.64 28.91
N GLU A 153 22.60 0.80 27.59
CA GLU A 153 23.66 0.63 26.59
C GLU A 153 24.49 1.91 26.40
N ASN A 154 23.96 3.09 26.74
CA ASN A 154 24.61 4.39 26.53
C ASN A 154 24.81 5.13 27.86
N GLU A 155 25.96 4.92 28.50
CA GLU A 155 26.29 5.51 29.80
C GLU A 155 26.29 7.04 29.78
N GLU A 156 26.76 7.66 28.70
CA GLU A 156 26.79 9.11 28.54
C GLU A 156 25.38 9.71 28.53
N ILE A 157 24.44 9.10 27.79
CA ILE A 157 23.03 9.52 27.73
C ILE A 157 22.41 9.44 29.13
N ARG A 158 22.63 8.32 29.82
CA ARG A 158 22.14 8.10 31.19
C ARG A 158 22.69 9.14 32.17
N THR A 159 23.98 9.43 32.09
CA THR A 159 24.65 10.40 32.98
C THR A 159 24.06 11.80 32.82
N ILE A 160 24.00 12.30 31.58
CA ILE A 160 23.47 13.65 31.31
C ILE A 160 21.98 13.75 31.68
N ARG A 161 21.20 12.70 31.41
CA ARG A 161 19.78 12.62 31.81
C ARG A 161 19.62 12.72 33.33
N ASP A 162 20.42 11.96 34.09
CA ASP A 162 20.34 11.96 35.55
C ASP A 162 20.83 13.29 36.16
N GLU A 163 21.83 13.94 35.55
CA GLU A 163 22.26 15.30 35.93
C GLU A 163 21.15 16.33 35.73
N ILE A 164 20.45 16.30 34.59
CA ILE A 164 19.30 17.17 34.32
C ILE A 164 18.19 16.93 35.35
N MET A 165 17.89 15.67 35.68
CA MET A 165 16.85 15.34 36.67
C MET A 165 17.22 15.73 38.11
N LYS A 166 18.50 15.68 38.46
CA LYS A 166 19.01 16.14 39.77
C LYS A 166 19.12 17.66 39.83
N SER A 167 19.24 18.34 38.70
CA SER A 167 19.25 19.80 38.66
C SER A 167 17.88 20.36 39.06
N SER A 168 17.83 21.22 40.06
CA SER A 168 16.61 21.98 40.41
C SER A 168 16.37 23.17 39.47
N LEU A 169 17.09 23.22 38.34
CA LEU A 169 17.05 24.32 37.40
C LEU A 169 15.76 24.25 36.58
N PRO A 170 15.11 25.40 36.32
CA PRO A 170 13.89 25.42 35.54
C PRO A 170 14.13 24.99 34.07
N PRO A 171 13.08 24.50 33.36
CA PRO A 171 13.21 23.91 32.02
C PRO A 171 13.82 24.84 30.95
N ASP A 172 13.66 26.15 31.12
CA ASP A 172 14.21 27.20 30.26
C ASP A 172 15.73 27.33 30.35
N GLN A 173 16.32 26.98 31.50
CA GLN A 173 17.78 27.00 31.73
C GLN A 173 18.46 25.68 31.37
N THR A 174 17.70 24.58 31.28
CA THR A 174 18.20 23.25 30.87
C THR A 174 17.88 22.88 29.42
N HIS A 175 17.29 23.81 28.66
CA HIS A 175 16.81 23.57 27.29
C HIS A 175 17.89 23.00 26.36
N TRP A 176 19.09 23.58 26.34
CA TRP A 176 20.21 23.09 25.52
C TRP A 176 20.67 21.68 25.89
N GLN A 177 20.72 21.37 27.19
CA GLN A 177 21.11 20.03 27.68
C GLN A 177 20.05 18.98 27.32
N ARG A 178 18.76 19.33 27.44
CA ARG A 178 17.65 18.46 27.03
C ARG A 178 17.64 18.21 25.53
N ALA A 179 17.90 19.25 24.72
CA ALA A 179 18.03 19.11 23.27
C ALA A 179 19.19 18.18 22.91
N ARG A 180 20.36 18.35 23.56
CA ARG A 180 21.53 17.50 23.37
C ARG A 180 21.27 16.03 23.69
N VAL A 181 20.61 15.75 24.82
CA VAL A 181 20.23 14.37 25.17
C VAL A 181 19.25 13.79 24.14
N GLY A 182 18.30 14.59 23.66
CA GLY A 182 17.39 14.20 22.58
C GLY A 182 18.12 13.77 21.31
N GLU A 183 19.07 14.58 20.83
CA GLU A 183 19.92 14.26 19.67
C GLU A 183 20.70 12.95 19.87
N MET A 184 21.26 12.75 21.06
CA MET A 184 22.03 11.54 21.37
C MET A 184 21.13 10.29 21.41
N VAL A 185 19.92 10.40 21.95
CA VAL A 185 18.93 9.31 21.96
C VAL A 185 18.50 8.99 20.54
N GLU A 186 18.21 9.98 19.71
CA GLU A 186 17.85 9.77 18.30
C GLU A 186 18.98 9.08 17.52
N ALA A 187 20.23 9.49 17.73
CA ALA A 187 21.39 8.86 17.11
C ALA A 187 21.59 7.40 17.60
N ALA A 188 21.39 7.13 18.89
CA ALA A 188 21.48 5.78 19.44
C ALA A 188 20.36 4.87 18.91
N MET A 189 19.13 5.38 18.85
CA MET A 189 17.98 4.70 18.25
C MET A 189 18.21 4.38 16.77
N THR A 190 18.80 5.31 16.02
CA THR A 190 19.10 5.10 14.59
C THR A 190 20.10 3.97 14.39
N ARG A 191 21.22 3.97 15.13
CA ARG A 191 22.21 2.88 15.04
C ARG A 191 21.62 1.52 15.42
N LYS A 192 20.90 1.47 16.54
CA LYS A 192 20.25 0.24 17.00
C LYS A 192 19.24 -0.28 15.97
N ARG A 193 18.53 0.62 15.28
CA ARG A 193 17.61 0.28 14.19
C ARG A 193 18.33 -0.46 13.07
N GLU A 194 19.43 0.10 12.58
CA GLU A 194 20.19 -0.44 11.46
C GLU A 194 20.77 -1.83 11.80
N GLU A 195 21.27 -1.98 13.02
CA GLU A 195 21.81 -3.25 13.53
C GLU A 195 20.72 -4.34 13.60
N GLU A 196 19.62 -4.06 14.30
CA GLU A 196 18.53 -5.03 14.50
C GLU A 196 17.75 -5.32 13.21
N ALA A 197 17.54 -4.32 12.34
CA ALA A 197 16.96 -4.53 11.01
C ALA A 197 17.83 -5.48 10.19
N GLY A 198 19.15 -5.28 10.23
CA GLY A 198 20.11 -6.17 9.56
C GLY A 198 20.07 -7.60 10.09
N GLU A 199 19.85 -7.81 11.39
CA GLU A 199 19.69 -9.14 11.97
C GLU A 199 18.43 -9.85 11.47
N VAL A 200 17.30 -9.16 11.48
CA VAL A 200 16.03 -9.69 10.95
C VAL A 200 16.18 -10.05 9.48
N LEU A 201 16.74 -9.15 8.67
CA LEU A 201 16.96 -9.39 7.24
C LEU A 201 17.87 -10.58 6.99
N ARG A 202 19.01 -10.69 7.70
CA ARG A 202 19.93 -11.83 7.56
C ARG A 202 19.26 -13.18 7.84
N ARG A 203 18.27 -13.21 8.73
CA ARG A 203 17.54 -14.44 9.07
C ARG A 203 16.47 -14.81 8.04
N LEU A 204 15.77 -13.81 7.50
CA LEU A 204 14.65 -14.03 6.57
C LEU A 204 15.12 -14.17 5.10
N GLN A 205 16.21 -13.52 4.73
CA GLN A 205 16.73 -13.50 3.36
C GLN A 205 16.94 -14.90 2.73
N PRO A 206 17.42 -15.93 3.45
CA PRO A 206 17.58 -17.27 2.87
C PRO A 206 16.28 -17.92 2.36
N TYR A 207 15.12 -17.45 2.82
CA TYR A 207 13.80 -18.01 2.52
C TYR A 207 13.00 -17.17 1.52
N CYS A 208 13.64 -16.18 0.88
CA CYS A 208 13.02 -15.34 -0.13
C CYS A 208 13.89 -15.24 -1.39
N VAL A 209 13.27 -14.88 -2.50
CA VAL A 209 13.93 -14.66 -3.80
C VAL A 209 14.51 -13.25 -3.88
N ASP A 210 13.78 -12.27 -3.36
CA ASP A 210 14.16 -10.85 -3.31
C ASP A 210 13.45 -10.18 -2.13
N TYR A 211 13.93 -9.02 -1.69
CA TYR A 211 13.24 -8.20 -0.69
C TYR A 211 13.38 -6.70 -1.00
N ARG A 212 12.41 -5.92 -0.51
CA ARG A 212 12.37 -4.46 -0.63
C ARG A 212 12.15 -3.86 0.73
N GLU A 213 13.08 -3.02 1.15
CA GLU A 213 12.91 -2.18 2.33
C GLU A 213 12.05 -0.97 1.98
N ASN A 214 10.95 -0.82 2.70
CA ASN A 214 10.01 0.27 2.58
C ASN A 214 10.30 1.36 3.61
N ARG A 215 9.78 2.56 3.37
CA ARG A 215 9.94 3.68 4.31
C ARG A 215 9.41 3.30 5.69
N VAL A 216 10.22 3.56 6.71
CA VAL A 216 9.83 3.52 8.12
C VAL A 216 8.90 4.70 8.43
N LEU A 217 7.72 4.41 8.97
CA LEU A 217 6.66 5.41 9.20
C LEU A 217 6.51 5.81 10.67
N LEU A 218 7.17 5.10 11.59
CA LEU A 218 7.09 5.32 13.03
C LEU A 218 8.51 5.35 13.61
N ASP A 219 8.76 6.23 14.57
CA ASP A 219 10.09 6.35 15.21
C ASP A 219 10.54 5.02 15.82
N ARG A 220 9.61 4.20 16.30
CA ARG A 220 9.91 2.88 16.89
C ARG A 220 9.96 1.70 15.91
N MET A 221 9.70 1.92 14.62
CA MET A 221 9.63 0.83 13.64
C MET A 221 11.02 0.49 13.11
N ILE A 222 11.53 -0.68 13.50
CA ILE A 222 12.84 -1.17 13.11
C ILE A 222 12.91 -1.46 11.62
N LEU A 223 11.91 -2.21 11.14
CA LEU A 223 11.87 -2.70 9.77
C LEU A 223 10.46 -2.56 9.22
N ASN A 224 10.37 -2.21 7.95
CA ASN A 224 9.17 -2.32 7.13
C ASN A 224 9.65 -2.87 5.79
N ALA A 225 9.48 -4.17 5.55
CA ALA A 225 10.00 -4.79 4.34
C ALA A 225 8.96 -5.71 3.70
N SER A 226 9.01 -5.77 2.39
CA SER A 226 8.29 -6.76 1.57
C SER A 226 9.28 -7.80 1.08
N PHE A 227 8.88 -9.06 1.09
CA PHE A 227 9.67 -10.20 0.66
C PHE A 227 8.95 -10.90 -0.48
N LEU A 228 9.65 -11.17 -1.57
CA LEU A 228 9.14 -11.98 -2.68
C LEU A 228 9.53 -13.43 -2.40
N VAL A 229 8.56 -14.27 -2.14
CA VAL A 229 8.77 -15.64 -1.68
C VAL A 229 8.18 -16.59 -2.71
N ASP A 230 8.91 -17.65 -3.07
CA ASP A 230 8.35 -18.73 -3.87
C ASP A 230 7.31 -19.47 -3.02
N GLU A 231 6.14 -19.79 -3.57
CA GLU A 231 5.06 -20.50 -2.86
C GLU A 231 5.55 -21.79 -2.17
N SER A 232 6.60 -22.43 -2.69
CA SER A 232 7.19 -23.63 -2.07
C SER A 232 8.03 -23.35 -0.81
N GLN A 233 8.40 -22.10 -0.56
CA GLN A 233 9.19 -21.64 0.60
C GLN A 233 8.35 -20.83 1.61
N GLU A 234 7.07 -20.58 1.30
CA GLU A 234 6.16 -19.79 2.16
C GLU A 234 6.10 -20.34 3.59
N ALA A 235 5.92 -21.65 3.75
CA ALA A 235 5.85 -22.27 5.08
C ALA A 235 7.17 -22.17 5.88
N ASP A 236 8.32 -22.25 5.20
CA ASP A 236 9.62 -22.10 5.85
C ASP A 236 9.84 -20.64 6.27
N PHE A 237 9.42 -19.69 5.43
CA PHE A 237 9.44 -18.25 5.75
C PHE A 237 8.55 -17.94 6.96
N ASP A 238 7.30 -18.43 6.96
CA ASP A 238 6.34 -18.28 8.07
C ASP A 238 6.94 -18.75 9.39
N GLN A 239 7.57 -19.94 9.37
CA GLN A 239 8.20 -20.51 10.55
C GLN A 239 9.34 -19.63 11.10
N GLN A 240 10.12 -18.99 10.23
CA GLN A 240 11.19 -18.09 10.68
C GLN A 240 10.65 -16.80 11.28
N VAL A 241 9.58 -16.23 10.71
CA VAL A 241 8.92 -15.06 11.28
C VAL A 241 8.32 -15.39 12.64
N GLU A 242 7.66 -16.55 12.78
CA GLU A 242 7.10 -17.00 14.06
C GLU A 242 8.19 -17.27 15.11
N ALA A 243 9.31 -17.86 14.71
CA ALA A 243 10.45 -18.06 15.60
C ALA A 243 11.03 -16.73 16.09
N LEU A 244 11.20 -15.74 15.20
CA LEU A 244 11.62 -14.39 15.57
C LEU A 244 10.64 -13.71 16.53
N ASP A 245 9.34 -13.82 16.28
CA ASP A 245 8.30 -13.20 17.11
C ASP A 245 8.31 -13.79 18.53
N LYS A 246 8.47 -15.12 18.64
CA LYS A 246 8.62 -15.81 19.94
C LYS A 246 9.90 -15.45 20.67
N GLU A 247 11.04 -15.44 19.97
CA GLU A 247 12.34 -15.12 20.57
C GLU A 247 12.39 -13.68 21.11
N GLN A 248 11.67 -12.75 20.47
CA GLN A 248 11.70 -11.32 20.77
C GLN A 248 10.39 -10.78 21.35
N GLU A 249 9.47 -11.65 21.78
CA GLU A 249 8.09 -11.29 22.16
C GLU A 249 8.03 -10.14 23.19
N HIS A 250 8.97 -10.13 24.13
CA HIS A 250 9.06 -9.14 25.20
C HIS A 250 9.61 -7.79 24.78
N ARG A 251 10.32 -7.70 23.65
CA ARG A 251 11.00 -6.47 23.19
C ARG A 251 10.37 -5.90 21.92
N LEU A 252 9.93 -6.78 21.03
CA LEU A 252 9.48 -6.45 19.69
C LEU A 252 7.99 -6.79 19.50
N ILE A 253 7.39 -6.08 18.56
CA ILE A 253 6.08 -6.40 17.99
C ILE A 253 6.34 -6.65 16.51
N ILE A 254 6.16 -7.91 16.08
CA ILE A 254 6.24 -8.26 14.67
C ILE A 254 4.83 -8.28 14.08
N LYS A 255 4.65 -7.62 12.94
CA LYS A 255 3.42 -7.66 12.14
C LYS A 255 3.75 -8.32 10.82
N TYR A 256 2.99 -9.38 10.53
CA TYR A 256 3.10 -10.17 9.34
C TYR A 256 1.83 -10.03 8.50
N VAL A 257 1.97 -9.78 7.20
CA VAL A 257 0.86 -9.56 6.25
C VAL A 257 1.15 -10.30 4.95
N GLY A 258 0.19 -11.08 4.47
CA GLY A 258 0.30 -11.84 3.23
C GLY A 258 -0.24 -13.26 3.38
N PRO A 259 -0.21 -14.07 2.32
CA PRO A 259 0.29 -13.75 0.97
C PRO A 259 -0.58 -12.73 0.22
N VAL A 260 0.06 -11.78 -0.47
CA VAL A 260 -0.60 -10.79 -1.35
C VAL A 260 0.09 -10.72 -2.72
N ALA A 261 -0.55 -10.01 -3.65
CA ALA A 261 0.05 -9.75 -4.96
C ALA A 261 1.34 -8.92 -4.84
N PRO A 262 2.31 -9.10 -5.76
CA PRO A 262 3.66 -8.54 -5.64
C PRO A 262 3.74 -7.04 -6.01
N HIS A 263 2.99 -6.18 -5.31
CA HIS A 263 2.95 -4.73 -5.53
C HIS A 263 4.31 -4.06 -5.41
N ASN A 264 5.18 -4.51 -4.49
CA ASN A 264 6.50 -3.91 -4.27
C ASN A 264 7.57 -4.43 -5.24
N PHE A 265 7.25 -5.46 -6.03
CA PHE A 265 8.17 -6.09 -6.99
C PHE A 265 7.75 -5.87 -8.45
N VAL A 266 6.59 -5.25 -8.68
CA VAL A 266 6.05 -4.95 -10.00
C VAL A 266 5.92 -3.44 -10.16
N ASP A 267 6.81 -2.82 -10.93
CA ASP A 267 6.71 -1.40 -11.29
C ASP A 267 6.05 -1.21 -12.66
N ILE A 268 4.74 -1.44 -12.72
CA ILE A 268 3.95 -1.13 -13.92
C ILE A 268 3.29 0.23 -13.75
N VAL A 269 3.94 1.25 -14.31
CA VAL A 269 3.31 2.55 -14.52
C VAL A 269 2.53 2.50 -15.82
N ILE A 270 1.20 2.56 -15.72
CA ILE A 270 0.35 2.75 -16.89
C ILE A 270 0.10 4.24 -17.02
N ASN A 271 0.87 4.90 -17.88
CA ASN A 271 0.60 6.29 -18.23
C ASN A 271 -0.30 6.33 -19.47
N ILE A 272 -1.58 6.61 -19.24
CA ILE A 272 -2.62 6.53 -20.26
C ILE A 272 -2.56 7.75 -21.19
N SER A 273 -2.02 8.88 -20.74
CA SER A 273 -1.84 10.08 -21.57
C SER A 273 -0.69 9.95 -22.58
N GLU A 274 0.34 9.17 -22.27
CA GLU A 274 1.48 8.92 -23.19
C GLU A 274 1.12 8.04 -24.39
N LEU A 275 -0.06 7.40 -24.37
CA LEU A 275 -0.53 6.57 -25.47
C LEU A 275 -1.15 7.39 -26.63
N GLY A 276 -1.22 8.71 -26.51
CA GLY A 276 -1.45 9.63 -27.64
C GLY A 276 -2.89 9.68 -28.17
N LEU A 277 -3.89 9.59 -27.30
CA LEU A 277 -5.30 9.76 -27.66
C LEU A 277 -5.91 10.87 -26.78
N GLU A 278 -5.60 12.12 -27.11
CA GLU A 278 -6.42 13.28 -26.73
C GLU A 278 -7.66 13.36 -27.63
#